data_AF-A0A524FNL7-F1
#
_entry.id   AF-A0A524FNL7-F1
#
_cell.length_a   1.000
_cell.length_b   1.000
_cell.length_c   1.000
_cell.angle_alpha   90.00
_cell.angle_beta   90.00
_cell.angle_gamma   90.00
#
_symmetry.space_group_name_H-M   'P 1'
#
loop_
_entity.id
_entity.type
_entity.pdbx_description
1 polymer ?
#
loop_
_entity_poly.entity_id
_entity_poly.type
_entity_poly.pdbx_seq_one_letter_code
_entity_poly.pdbx_strand_id
1 'polypeptide(L)' 'MNDKYRFDIKKKRPEEIYDSVQDYFKGKVLESYAQSKSLMRIQEKITIRALEILDLEEKE' A
#
# COMPACT_ATOMS: atom_id res chain seq x y z
N MET A 1 -23.68 -20.63 -2.34
CA MET A 1 -23.04 -20.67 -1.00
C MET A 1 -23.02 -19.24 -0.49
N ASN A 2 -23.75 -18.95 0.58
CA ASN A 2 -24.20 -17.60 0.93
C ASN A 2 -23.84 -17.32 2.39
N ASP A 3 -22.54 -17.27 2.68
CA ASP A 3 -22.06 -16.95 4.01
C ASP A 3 -22.10 -15.43 4.19
N LYS A 4 -23.18 -14.95 4.82
CA LYS A 4 -23.38 -13.56 5.22
C LYS A 4 -22.40 -13.19 6.33
N TYR A 5 -21.11 -13.05 6.01
CA TYR A 5 -20.16 -12.41 6.90
C TYR A 5 -20.49 -10.91 6.99
N ARG A 6 -21.16 -10.50 8.07
CA ARG A 6 -21.29 -9.09 8.43
C ARG A 6 -20.05 -8.67 9.21
N PHE A 7 -19.10 -8.06 8.53
CA PHE A 7 -17.99 -7.40 9.17
C PHE A 7 -18.46 -6.04 9.72
N ASP A 8 -18.32 -5.82 11.02
CA ASP A 8 -18.54 -4.50 11.64
C ASP A 8 -17.31 -3.62 11.39
N ILE A 9 -17.24 -3.04 10.18
CA ILE A 9 -16.10 -2.23 9.76
C ILE A 9 -16.40 -0.76 10.04
N LYS A 10 -15.74 -0.21 11.06
CA LYS A 10 -15.88 1.22 11.45
C LYS A 10 -15.47 2.20 10.36
N LYS A 11 -14.60 1.78 9.43
CA LYS A 11 -14.09 2.60 8.33
C LYS A 11 -14.58 2.01 7.01
N LYS A 12 -15.30 2.81 6.22
CA LYS A 12 -15.68 2.42 4.86
C LYS A 12 -14.45 2.03 4.06
N ARG A 13 -14.55 0.93 3.34
CA ARG A 13 -13.43 0.45 2.54
C ARG A 13 -13.28 1.31 1.28
N PRO A 14 -12.08 1.48 0.73
CA PRO A 14 -11.87 2.26 -0.49
C PRO A 14 -12.79 1.83 -1.65
N GLU A 15 -13.00 0.53 -1.82
CA GLU A 15 -13.87 -0.07 -2.84
C GLU A 15 -15.36 0.26 -2.66
N GLU A 16 -15.76 0.76 -1.50
CA GLU A 16 -17.13 1.20 -1.21
C GLU A 16 -17.34 2.70 -1.46
N ILE A 17 -16.24 3.43 -1.69
CA ILE A 17 -16.24 4.91 -1.80
C ILE A 17 -15.85 5.35 -3.22
N TYR A 18 -14.97 4.59 -3.89
CA TYR A 18 -14.42 4.93 -5.19
C TYR A 18 -14.73 3.83 -6.20
N ASP A 19 -15.21 4.21 -7.39
CA ASP A 19 -15.50 3.28 -8.49
C ASP A 19 -14.23 2.63 -9.07
N SER A 20 -13.10 3.32 -8.93
CA SER A 20 -11.80 2.90 -9.44
C SER A 20 -10.75 2.97 -8.34
N VAL A 21 -9.90 1.94 -8.27
CA VAL A 21 -8.83 1.82 -7.25
C VAL A 21 -7.87 2.99 -7.33
N GLN A 22 -7.60 3.48 -8.55
CA GLN A 22 -6.70 4.59 -8.80
C GLN A 22 -7.22 5.88 -8.18
N ASP A 23 -8.53 6.04 -8.00
CA ASP A 23 -9.11 7.26 -7.44
C ASP A 23 -8.91 7.36 -5.93
N TYR A 24 -8.79 6.22 -5.24
CA TYR A 24 -8.41 6.20 -3.83
C TYR A 24 -6.99 6.75 -3.61
N PHE A 25 -6.06 6.47 -4.53
CA PHE A 25 -4.66 6.89 -4.43
C PHE A 25 -4.39 8.28 -5.03
N LYS A 26 -5.39 9.17 -5.02
CA LYS A 26 -5.26 10.57 -5.47
C LYS A 26 -5.45 11.56 -4.32
N GLY A 27 -5.09 12.82 -4.58
CA GLY A 27 -5.35 13.95 -3.68
C GLY A 27 -4.80 13.75 -2.27
N LYS A 28 -5.64 13.97 -1.25
CA LYS A 28 -5.23 13.93 0.17
C LYS A 28 -4.66 12.59 0.61
N VAL A 29 -5.16 11.49 0.04
CA VAL A 29 -4.66 10.15 0.37
C VAL A 29 -3.22 10.05 -0.09
N LEU A 30 -2.96 10.32 -1.38
CA LEU A 30 -1.61 10.36 -1.94
C LEU A 30 -0.67 11.27 -1.13
N GLU A 31 -1.13 12.47 -0.83
CA GLU A 31 -0.36 13.44 -0.05
C GLU A 31 0.02 12.89 1.33
N SER A 32 -0.93 12.26 2.03
CA SER A 32 -0.67 11.64 3.34
C SER A 32 0.32 10.48 3.26
N TYR A 33 0.25 9.67 2.19
CA TYR A 33 1.21 8.60 1.95
C TYR A 33 2.62 9.16 1.70
N ALA A 34 2.72 10.17 0.84
CA ALA A 34 3.99 10.79 0.46
C ALA A 34 4.67 11.53 1.64
N GLN A 35 3.88 12.15 2.52
CA GLN A 35 4.39 12.89 3.69
C GLN A 35 4.64 11.99 4.92
N SER A 36 4.25 10.72 4.87
CA SER A 36 4.38 9.82 6.01
C SER A 36 5.80 9.33 6.21
N LYS A 37 6.46 9.82 7.27
CA LYS A 37 7.81 9.41 7.66
C LYS A 37 7.95 7.91 7.92
N SER A 38 6.93 7.26 8.46
CA SER A 38 6.98 5.82 8.74
C SER A 38 6.96 5.01 7.45
N LEU A 39 6.12 5.39 6.50
CA LEU A 39 6.05 4.74 5.19
C LEU A 39 7.33 4.95 4.39
N MET A 40 7.88 6.18 4.39
CA MET A 40 9.16 6.46 3.76
C MET A 40 10.27 5.55 4.27
N ARG A 41 10.41 5.39 5.60
CA ARG A 41 11.42 4.51 6.22
C ARG A 41 11.22 3.04 5.84
N ILE A 42 9.97 2.60 5.69
CA ILE A 42 9.67 1.22 5.29
C ILE A 42 10.06 1.03 3.83
N GLN A 43 9.67 1.95 2.94
CA GLN A 43 10.01 1.91 1.53
C GLN A 43 11.52 1.94 1.32
N GLU A 44 12.25 2.81 2.01
CA GLU A 44 13.72 2.87 1.97
C GLU A 44 14.35 1.52 2.32
N LYS A 45 13.90 0.88 3.40
CA LYS A 45 14.39 -0.44 3.80
C LYS A 45 14.09 -1.52 2.76
N ILE A 46 12.89 -1.51 2.18
CA ILE A 46 12.51 -2.46 1.12
C ILE A 46 13.43 -2.26 -0.09
N THR A 47 13.63 -1.02 -0.51
CA THR A 47 14.50 -0.67 -1.65
C THR A 47 15.93 -1.13 -1.43
N ILE A 48 16.52 -0.87 -0.26
CA ILE A 48 17.88 -1.33 0.07
C ILE A 48 17.98 -2.85 -0.08
N ARG A 49 17.01 -3.60 0.43
CA ARG A 49 17.01 -5.07 0.36
C ARG A 49 16.79 -5.59 -1.06
N ALA A 50 15.98 -4.91 -1.85
CA ALA A 50 15.81 -5.25 -3.26
C ALA A 50 17.14 -5.05 -4.02
N LEU A 51 17.87 -3.97 -3.74
CA LEU A 51 19.20 -3.75 -4.32
C LEU A 51 20.21 -4.81 -3.86
N GLU A 52 20.22 -5.15 -2.56
CA GLU A 52 21.07 -6.22 -2.03
C GLU A 52 20.81 -7.57 -2.72
N ILE A 53 19.55 -7.89 -3.03
CA ILE A 53 19.19 -9.12 -3.75
C ILE A 53 19.67 -9.07 -5.19
N LEU A 54 19.47 -7.95 -5.90
CA LEU A 54 19.93 -7.79 -7.27
C LEU A 54 21.46 -7.92 -7.38
N ASP A 55 22.20 -7.30 -6.45
CA ASP A 55 23.67 -7.41 -6.38
C ASP A 55 24.15 -8.84 -6.13
N LEU A 56 23.33 -9.69 -5.49
CA LEU A 56 23.63 -11.11 -5.30
C LEU A 56 23.36 -11.91 -6.56
N GLU A 57 22.24 -11.64 -7.25
CA GLU A 57 21.89 -12.29 -8.53
C GLU A 57 22.91 -11.99 -9.63
N GLU A 58 23.51 -10.80 -9.66
CA GLU A 58 24.54 -10.44 -10.64
C GLU A 58 25.92 -11.10 -10.39
N LYS A 59 26.14 -11.67 -9.19
CA LYS A 59 27.40 -12.31 -8.80
C LYS A 59 27.41 -13.83 -8.98
N GLU A 60 26.27 -14.44 -9.24
CA GLU A 60 26.11 -15.86 -9.63
C GLU A 60 26.22 -16.05 -11.15
#